data_AF-A0A432QUM9-F1
#
_entry.id   AF-A0A432QUM9-F1
#
_cell.length_a   1.000
_cell.length_b   1.000
_cell.length_c   1.000
_cell.angle_alpha   90.00
_cell.angle_beta   90.00
_cell.angle_gamma   90.00
#
_symmetry.space_group_name_H-M   'P 1'
#
loop_
_entity.id
_entity.type
_entity.pdbx_description
1 polymer ?
#
loop_
_entity_poly.entity_id
_entity_poly.type
_entity_poly.pdbx_seq_one_letter_code
_entity_poly.pdbx_strand_id
1 'polypeptide(L)'
;MEFKKIMENIHFISENLEEKKAERPAFSTERIKELAYQLYWQSNCECGLVNAFYDEAGIPINYRRVRSLALELPHRWNKICGAVTGAFYVLAATLPKERLEKAVKEIINYHNRTPLPQFKGRGNTPIPRAKAGSILCRDSIINWCKATKVNPRSKERAERCARITADIAGKTAELLKKYTGVKVKQR
;
A
#
# COMPACT_ATOMS: atom_id res chain seq x y z
N MET A 1 -12.08 -11.25 4.35
CA MET A 1 -12.59 -11.18 2.96
C MET A 1 -11.89 -12.27 2.17
N GLU A 2 -12.62 -13.03 1.37
CA GLU A 2 -12.04 -14.09 0.53
C GLU A 2 -11.15 -13.50 -0.56
N PHE A 3 -10.11 -14.24 -0.94
CA PHE A 3 -9.17 -13.80 -1.97
C PHE A 3 -9.83 -13.59 -3.34
N LYS A 4 -10.84 -14.42 -3.68
CA LYS A 4 -11.62 -14.28 -4.91
C LYS A 4 -12.28 -12.89 -5.01
N LYS A 5 -12.93 -12.43 -3.94
CA LYS A 5 -13.56 -11.09 -3.87
C LYS A 5 -12.53 -9.96 -3.94
N ILE A 6 -11.32 -10.17 -3.41
CA ILE A 6 -10.21 -9.22 -3.60
C ILE A 6 -9.93 -9.10 -5.10
N MET A 7 -9.71 -10.22 -5.80
CA MET A 7 -9.36 -10.19 -7.21
C MET A 7 -10.47 -9.64 -8.10
N GLU A 8 -11.74 -9.90 -7.80
CA GLU A 8 -12.89 -9.30 -8.51
C GLU A 8 -12.84 -7.76 -8.44
N ASN A 9 -12.57 -7.19 -7.26
CA ASN A 9 -12.35 -5.75 -7.13
C ASN A 9 -11.12 -5.26 -7.90
N ILE A 10 -10.00 -6.01 -7.87
CA ILE A 10 -8.77 -5.64 -8.58
C ILE A 10 -8.99 -5.58 -10.08
N HIS A 11 -9.71 -6.55 -10.65
CA HIS A 11 -10.05 -6.57 -12.06
C HIS A 11 -10.99 -5.43 -12.43
N PHE A 12 -12.03 -5.19 -11.63
CA PHE A 12 -12.91 -4.03 -11.80
C PHE A 12 -12.11 -2.72 -11.85
N ILE A 13 -11.20 -2.49 -10.90
CA ILE A 13 -10.35 -1.28 -10.89
C ILE A 13 -9.49 -1.21 -12.15
N SER A 14 -8.86 -2.32 -12.56
CA SER A 14 -7.99 -2.36 -13.73
C SER A 14 -8.72 -2.10 -15.05
N GLU A 15 -10.01 -2.40 -15.12
CA GLU A 15 -10.87 -2.21 -16.29
C GLU A 15 -11.49 -0.79 -16.34
N ASN A 16 -11.67 -0.14 -15.18
CA ASN A 16 -12.27 1.20 -15.05
C ASN A 16 -11.25 2.34 -14.85
N LEU A 17 -9.98 2.07 -15.19
CA LEU A 17 -8.91 3.06 -15.26
C LEU A 17 -8.44 3.17 -16.71
N GLU A 18 -8.93 4.20 -17.39
CA GLU A 18 -8.76 4.42 -18.83
C GLU A 18 -7.32 4.77 -19.24
N GLU A 19 -6.47 5.19 -18.30
CA GLU A 19 -5.11 5.65 -18.58
C GLU A 19 -4.04 4.62 -18.22
N LYS A 20 -3.90 3.56 -19.01
CA LYS A 20 -2.69 2.72 -18.95
C LYS A 20 -1.59 3.40 -19.77
N LYS A 21 -0.91 4.41 -19.21
CA LYS A 21 0.28 5.00 -19.86
C LYS A 21 1.26 3.88 -20.22
N ALA A 22 1.58 3.78 -21.52
CA ALA A 22 2.46 2.77 -22.10
C ALA A 22 3.92 2.94 -21.63
N GLU A 23 4.33 4.18 -21.37
CA GLU A 23 5.62 4.53 -20.76
C GLU A 23 5.41 5.24 -19.43
N ARG A 24 6.11 4.76 -18.41
CA ARG A 24 6.07 5.35 -17.06
C ARG A 24 7.41 6.00 -16.75
N PRO A 25 7.40 7.22 -16.20
CA PRO A 25 8.63 7.85 -15.78
C PRO A 25 9.33 6.97 -14.73
N ALA A 26 10.67 6.96 -14.76
CA ALA A 26 11.45 6.34 -13.71
C ALA A 26 11.14 7.03 -12.37
N PHE A 27 10.87 6.24 -11.32
CA PHE A 27 10.53 6.75 -9.98
C PHE A 27 11.49 6.24 -8.91
N SER A 28 11.70 7.04 -7.86
CA SER A 28 12.52 6.67 -6.71
C SER A 28 11.72 5.91 -5.65
N THR A 29 12.17 4.71 -5.28
CA THR A 29 11.53 3.91 -4.21
C THR A 29 11.60 4.63 -2.86
N GLU A 30 12.72 5.28 -2.59
CA GLU A 30 12.96 6.02 -1.35
C GLU A 30 12.06 7.25 -1.27
N ARG A 31 11.91 7.97 -2.38
CA ARG A 31 11.01 9.12 -2.44
C ARG A 31 9.54 8.72 -2.26
N ILE A 32 9.12 7.60 -2.88
CA ILE A 32 7.78 7.03 -2.66
C ILE A 32 7.56 6.72 -1.17
N LYS A 33 8.52 6.08 -0.50
CA LYS A 33 8.40 5.75 0.93
C LYS A 33 8.27 7.01 1.79
N GLU A 34 9.08 8.03 1.52
CA GLU A 34 9.02 9.31 2.23
C GLU A 34 7.69 10.02 2.02
N LEU A 35 7.22 10.13 0.78
CA LEU A 35 5.92 10.75 0.47
C LEU A 35 4.79 9.97 1.11
N ALA A 36 4.80 8.65 1.03
CA ALA A 36 3.74 7.81 1.61
C ALA A 36 3.66 7.97 3.14
N TYR A 37 4.80 8.06 3.83
CA TYR A 37 4.86 8.39 5.24
C TYR A 37 4.29 9.79 5.54
N GLN A 38 4.64 10.80 4.72
CA GLN A 38 4.21 12.19 4.94
C GLN A 38 2.72 12.38 4.68
N LEU A 39 2.24 11.86 3.54
CA LEU A 39 0.87 12.01 3.06
C LEU A 39 -0.13 11.18 3.88
N TYR A 40 0.33 10.14 4.60
CA TYR A 40 -0.49 9.43 5.58
C TYR A 40 -1.17 10.40 6.57
N TRP A 41 -0.43 11.42 7.04
CA TRP A 41 -0.91 12.36 8.04
C TRP A 41 -1.98 13.34 7.53
N GLN A 42 -2.18 13.43 6.22
CA GLN A 42 -3.24 14.24 5.63
C GLN A 42 -4.62 13.57 5.74
N SER A 43 -4.67 12.23 5.77
CA SER A 43 -5.94 11.51 5.91
C SER A 43 -5.77 10.13 6.53
N ASN A 44 -5.18 9.18 5.80
CA ASN A 44 -5.02 7.79 6.25
C ASN A 44 -3.99 7.03 5.39
N CYS A 45 -3.85 5.73 5.67
CA CYS A 45 -2.93 4.85 4.96
C CYS A 45 -3.14 4.76 3.45
N GLU A 46 -4.40 4.77 2.99
CA GLU A 46 -4.75 4.65 1.58
C GLU A 46 -4.38 5.93 0.84
N CYS A 47 -4.76 7.09 1.40
CA CYS A 47 -4.38 8.42 0.90
C CYS A 47 -2.86 8.55 0.76
N GLY A 48 -2.13 8.21 1.83
CA GLY A 48 -0.67 8.32 1.84
C GLY A 48 -0.03 7.51 0.73
N LEU A 49 -0.43 6.25 0.57
CA LEU A 49 0.16 5.39 -0.45
C LEU A 49 -0.18 5.84 -1.87
N VAL A 50 -1.46 6.04 -2.20
CA VAL A 50 -1.84 6.30 -3.60
C VAL A 50 -1.33 7.65 -4.09
N ASN A 51 -1.38 8.68 -3.25
CA ASN A 51 -0.87 10.00 -3.63
C ASN A 51 0.66 10.00 -3.77
N ALA A 52 1.40 9.19 -2.99
CA ALA A 52 2.85 9.07 -3.19
C ALA A 52 3.21 8.55 -4.59
N PHE A 53 2.44 7.58 -5.12
CA PHE A 53 2.63 7.09 -6.48
C PHE A 53 2.10 8.05 -7.55
N TYR A 54 1.02 8.77 -7.27
CA TYR A 54 0.52 9.83 -8.15
C TYR A 54 1.59 10.92 -8.33
N ASP A 55 2.13 11.43 -7.22
CA ASP A 55 3.08 12.55 -7.21
C ASP A 55 4.45 12.17 -7.78
N GLU A 56 5.01 11.01 -7.38
CA GLU A 56 6.39 10.63 -7.76
C GLU A 56 6.47 9.81 -9.05
N ALA A 57 5.46 8.97 -9.33
CA ALA A 57 5.49 8.05 -10.47
C ALA A 57 4.48 8.42 -11.57
N GLY A 58 3.68 9.47 -11.38
CA GLY A 58 2.69 9.92 -12.36
C GLY A 58 1.62 8.87 -12.67
N ILE A 59 1.39 7.91 -11.76
CA ILE A 59 0.37 6.87 -11.94
C ILE A 59 -0.99 7.55 -11.79
N PRO A 60 -1.94 7.38 -12.74
CA PRO A 60 -3.18 8.15 -12.79
C PRO A 60 -4.23 7.65 -11.78
N ILE A 61 -3.81 7.48 -10.53
CA ILE A 61 -4.66 7.13 -9.40
C ILE A 61 -4.25 7.95 -8.18
N ASN A 62 -5.11 8.88 -7.77
CA ASN A 62 -4.98 9.64 -6.53
C ASN A 62 -6.12 9.31 -5.58
N TYR A 63 -6.05 9.86 -4.36
CA TYR A 63 -7.02 9.53 -3.30
C TYR A 63 -8.46 9.94 -3.65
N ARG A 64 -8.65 11.02 -4.43
CA ARG A 64 -9.98 11.41 -4.92
C ARG A 64 -10.56 10.34 -5.86
N ARG A 65 -9.75 9.85 -6.81
CA ARG A 65 -10.19 8.79 -7.74
C ARG A 65 -10.46 7.48 -7.00
N VAL A 66 -9.63 7.12 -6.02
CA VAL A 66 -9.86 5.97 -5.14
C VAL A 66 -11.22 6.06 -4.44
N ARG A 67 -11.54 7.21 -3.82
CA ARG A 67 -12.83 7.41 -3.14
C ARG A 67 -14.02 7.31 -4.09
N SER A 68 -13.88 7.75 -5.33
CA SER A 68 -14.91 7.61 -6.37
C SER A 68 -15.11 6.12 -6.72
N LEU A 69 -14.03 5.42 -7.09
CA LEU A 69 -14.08 4.01 -7.47
C LEU A 69 -14.58 3.11 -6.34
N ALA A 70 -14.27 3.45 -5.08
CA ALA A 70 -14.70 2.69 -3.91
C ALA A 70 -16.24 2.62 -3.76
N LEU A 71 -16.98 3.55 -4.34
CA LEU A 71 -18.45 3.55 -4.34
C LEU A 71 -19.04 2.52 -5.32
N GLU A 72 -18.27 2.17 -6.35
CA GLU A 72 -18.71 1.32 -7.46
C GLU A 72 -18.12 -0.10 -7.39
N LEU A 73 -17.29 -0.38 -6.39
CA LEU A 73 -16.66 -1.69 -6.25
C LEU A 73 -17.71 -2.81 -6.12
N PRO A 74 -17.50 -3.96 -6.79
CA PRO A 74 -18.36 -5.14 -6.63
C PRO A 74 -18.47 -5.59 -5.17
N HIS A 75 -17.38 -5.45 -4.40
CA HIS A 75 -17.33 -5.82 -2.99
C HIS A 75 -16.76 -4.70 -2.14
N ARG A 76 -17.31 -4.50 -0.94
CA ARG A 76 -16.68 -3.67 0.08
C ARG A 76 -15.38 -4.32 0.53
N TRP A 77 -14.29 -3.54 0.65
CA TRP A 77 -12.98 -4.00 1.14
C TRP A 77 -12.99 -4.59 2.57
N ASN A 78 -14.11 -4.50 3.30
CA ASN A 78 -14.31 -5.09 4.61
C ASN A 78 -13.16 -4.83 5.60
N LYS A 79 -12.71 -3.56 5.68
CA LYS A 79 -11.70 -3.08 6.63
C LYS A 79 -10.30 -3.74 6.47
N ILE A 80 -9.94 -4.15 5.26
CA ILE A 80 -8.54 -4.44 4.90
C ILE A 80 -7.66 -3.21 5.25
N CYS A 81 -6.40 -3.44 5.61
CA CYS A 81 -5.44 -2.38 5.88
C CYS A 81 -5.39 -1.37 4.71
N GLY A 82 -5.59 -0.09 5.01
CA GLY A 82 -5.64 0.97 3.98
C GLY A 82 -4.36 1.12 3.17
N ALA A 83 -3.20 0.78 3.76
CA ALA A 83 -1.95 0.75 2.99
C ALA A 83 -2.01 -0.37 1.94
N VAL A 84 -2.58 -1.53 2.28
CA VAL A 84 -2.68 -2.66 1.35
C VAL A 84 -3.75 -2.39 0.28
N THR A 85 -4.89 -1.77 0.62
CA THR A 85 -5.87 -1.36 -0.41
C THR A 85 -5.33 -0.26 -1.31
N GLY A 86 -4.57 0.70 -0.79
CA GLY A 86 -3.86 1.66 -1.63
C GLY A 86 -2.92 0.97 -2.63
N ALA A 87 -2.15 -0.02 -2.17
CA ALA A 87 -1.27 -0.81 -3.04
C ALA A 87 -2.08 -1.55 -4.12
N PHE A 88 -3.25 -2.11 -3.78
CA PHE A 88 -4.15 -2.74 -4.75
C PHE A 88 -4.55 -1.81 -5.88
N TYR A 89 -4.96 -0.58 -5.57
CA TYR A 89 -5.29 0.43 -6.58
C TYR A 89 -4.09 0.74 -7.48
N VAL A 90 -2.90 0.95 -6.90
CA VAL A 90 -1.69 1.22 -7.66
C VAL A 90 -1.30 0.05 -8.56
N LEU A 91 -1.35 -1.19 -8.04
CA LEU A 91 -1.07 -2.40 -8.81
C LEU A 91 -2.06 -2.56 -9.97
N ALA A 92 -3.36 -2.40 -9.72
CA ALA A 92 -4.42 -2.48 -10.74
C ALA A 92 -4.30 -1.40 -11.81
N ALA A 93 -3.89 -0.18 -11.42
CA ALA A 93 -3.59 0.91 -12.34
C ALA A 93 -2.31 0.69 -13.16
N THR A 94 -1.52 -0.33 -12.83
CA THR A 94 -0.16 -0.47 -13.35
C THR A 94 0.12 -1.73 -14.13
N LEU A 95 -0.16 -2.86 -13.51
CA LEU A 95 0.29 -4.14 -14.00
C LEU A 95 -0.72 -4.70 -15.01
N PRO A 96 -0.24 -5.45 -16.02
CA PRO A 96 -1.13 -6.19 -16.88
C PRO A 96 -1.83 -7.31 -16.08
N LYS A 97 -3.00 -7.74 -16.56
CA LYS A 97 -3.95 -8.59 -15.82
C LYS A 97 -3.32 -9.89 -15.32
N GLU A 98 -2.41 -10.45 -16.12
CA GLU A 98 -1.71 -11.72 -15.90
C GLU A 98 -0.69 -11.65 -14.75
N ARG A 99 -0.28 -10.43 -14.35
CA ARG A 99 0.68 -10.22 -13.24
C ARG A 99 0.00 -9.82 -11.93
N LEU A 100 -1.26 -9.37 -11.99
CA LEU A 100 -1.98 -8.82 -10.83
C LEU A 100 -2.11 -9.83 -9.70
N GLU A 101 -2.57 -11.05 -9.97
CA GLU A 101 -2.80 -12.05 -8.92
C GLU A 101 -1.52 -12.34 -8.12
N LYS A 102 -0.38 -12.49 -8.82
CA LYS A 102 0.91 -12.76 -8.18
C LYS A 102 1.38 -11.57 -7.34
N ALA A 103 1.27 -10.35 -7.87
CA ALA A 103 1.64 -9.14 -7.14
C ALA A 103 0.75 -8.92 -5.89
N VAL A 104 -0.56 -9.17 -6.01
CA VAL A 104 -1.52 -9.07 -4.89
C VAL A 104 -1.22 -10.11 -3.82
N LYS A 105 -0.92 -11.37 -4.16
CA LYS A 105 -0.49 -12.38 -3.19
C LYS A 105 0.81 -11.97 -2.49
N GLU A 106 1.78 -11.45 -3.23
CA GLU A 106 3.07 -11.02 -2.68
C GLU A 106 2.93 -9.85 -1.69
N ILE A 107 2.12 -8.82 -2.01
CA ILE A 107 1.95 -7.67 -1.10
C ILE A 107 1.18 -8.06 0.18
N ILE A 108 0.18 -8.94 0.07
CA ILE A 108 -0.55 -9.47 1.24
C ILE A 108 0.40 -10.31 2.12
N ASN A 109 1.19 -11.18 1.50
CA ASN A 109 2.16 -12.02 2.21
C ASN A 109 3.22 -11.16 2.91
N TYR A 110 3.74 -10.14 2.23
CA TYR A 110 4.70 -9.20 2.81
C TYR A 110 4.12 -8.47 4.03
N HIS A 111 2.92 -7.90 3.93
CA HIS A 111 2.23 -7.23 5.05
C HIS A 111 2.03 -8.18 6.24
N ASN A 112 1.56 -9.41 5.98
CA ASN A 112 1.17 -10.32 7.05
C ASN A 112 2.36 -10.98 7.75
N ARG A 113 3.42 -11.31 7.00
CA ARG A 113 4.52 -12.17 7.49
C ARG A 113 5.81 -11.43 7.81
N THR A 114 5.98 -10.19 7.36
CA THR A 114 7.18 -9.39 7.67
C THR A 114 7.00 -8.70 9.03
N PRO A 115 8.03 -8.69 9.90
CA PRO A 115 8.01 -7.84 11.09
C PRO A 115 8.05 -6.37 10.68
N LEU A 116 6.92 -5.67 10.73
CA LEU A 116 6.78 -4.26 10.35
C LEU A 116 6.51 -3.39 11.59
N PRO A 117 6.87 -2.08 11.57
CA PRO A 117 7.47 -1.34 10.45
C PRO A 117 8.99 -1.45 10.32
N GLN A 118 9.53 -1.33 9.10
CA GLN A 118 10.97 -1.24 8.81
C GLN A 118 11.42 0.20 8.58
N PHE A 119 10.58 1.03 7.94
CA PHE A 119 10.79 2.45 7.76
C PHE A 119 10.95 3.16 9.11
N LYS A 120 11.96 4.01 9.25
CA LYS A 120 12.31 4.66 10.52
C LYS A 120 11.40 5.84 10.89
N GLY A 121 10.60 6.36 9.96
CA GLY A 121 9.78 7.55 10.20
C GLY A 121 10.61 8.83 10.32
N ARG A 122 9.99 9.91 10.80
CA ARG A 122 10.71 11.13 11.19
C ARG A 122 11.09 11.06 12.68
N GLY A 123 12.33 11.42 12.98
CA GLY A 123 12.88 11.35 14.33
C GLY A 123 13.36 9.94 14.72
N ASN A 124 14.09 9.87 15.83
CA ASN A 124 14.70 8.62 16.32
C ASN A 124 13.79 7.83 17.28
N THR A 125 12.47 8.08 17.27
CA THR A 125 11.54 7.35 18.14
C THR A 125 11.49 5.87 17.74
N PRO A 126 11.87 4.95 18.64
CA PRO A 126 11.84 3.52 18.34
C PRO A 126 10.39 3.04 18.31
N ILE A 127 9.98 2.43 17.19
CA ILE A 127 8.69 1.74 17.07
C ILE A 127 8.97 0.25 16.92
N PRO A 128 8.50 -0.59 17.86
CA PRO A 128 8.75 -2.03 17.82
C PRO A 128 8.17 -2.67 16.55
N ARG A 129 8.86 -3.69 16.04
CA ARG A 129 8.42 -4.44 14.86
C ARG A 129 7.71 -5.71 15.30
N ALA A 130 6.61 -6.05 14.63
CA ALA A 130 5.98 -7.36 14.78
C ALA A 130 5.23 -7.74 13.51
N LYS A 131 5.06 -9.05 13.30
CA LYS A 131 4.25 -9.57 12.19
C LYS A 131 2.79 -9.22 12.43
N ALA A 132 2.10 -8.73 11.40
CA ALA A 132 0.67 -8.41 11.51
C ALA A 132 -0.19 -9.66 11.66
N GLY A 133 0.16 -10.76 10.98
CA GLY A 133 -0.59 -12.03 11.01
C GLY A 133 -1.98 -11.97 10.37
N SER A 134 -2.47 -10.80 9.97
CA SER A 134 -3.77 -10.60 9.31
C SER A 134 -3.69 -9.38 8.40
N ILE A 135 -4.39 -9.45 7.27
CA ILE A 135 -4.54 -8.33 6.33
C ILE A 135 -5.59 -7.31 6.83
N LEU A 136 -6.43 -7.71 7.78
CA LEU A 136 -7.47 -6.84 8.35
C LEU A 136 -6.82 -5.81 9.27
N CYS A 137 -7.21 -4.53 9.11
CA CYS A 137 -6.57 -3.41 9.79
C CYS A 137 -6.61 -3.56 11.33
N ARG A 138 -7.80 -3.87 11.87
CA ARG A 138 -8.00 -4.06 13.31
C ARG A 138 -7.14 -5.19 13.86
N ASP A 139 -7.11 -6.32 13.19
CA ASP A 139 -6.37 -7.50 13.66
C ASP A 139 -4.86 -7.27 13.56
N SER A 140 -4.39 -6.64 12.48
CA SER A 140 -2.99 -6.20 12.35
C SER A 140 -2.55 -5.32 13.52
N ILE A 141 -3.40 -4.36 13.93
CA ILE A 141 -3.14 -3.50 15.09
C ILE A 141 -3.15 -4.31 16.39
N ILE A 142 -4.18 -5.13 16.63
CA ILE A 142 -4.33 -5.91 17.86
C ILE A 142 -3.16 -6.90 18.02
N ASN A 143 -2.79 -7.62 16.97
CA ASN A 143 -1.70 -8.58 17.01
C ASN A 143 -0.36 -7.91 17.30
N TRP A 144 -0.10 -6.76 16.66
CA TRP A 144 1.08 -5.97 16.95
C TRP A 144 1.08 -5.46 18.41
N CYS A 145 -0.01 -4.88 18.89
CA CYS A 145 -0.11 -4.41 20.29
C CYS A 145 0.11 -5.54 21.30
N LYS A 146 -0.42 -6.75 21.04
CA LYS A 146 -0.21 -7.93 21.90
C LYS A 146 1.26 -8.33 21.97
N ALA A 147 1.96 -8.30 20.83
CA ALA A 147 3.36 -8.68 20.71
C ALA A 147 4.31 -7.63 21.31
N THR A 148 3.99 -6.35 21.16
CA THR A 148 4.88 -5.23 21.52
C THR A 148 4.52 -4.57 22.84
N LYS A 149 3.37 -4.92 23.44
CA LYS A 149 2.80 -4.31 24.65
C LYS A 149 2.44 -2.83 24.51
N VAL A 150 2.41 -2.31 23.28
CA VAL A 150 2.01 -0.92 23.00
C VAL A 150 0.49 -0.78 23.04
N ASN A 151 0.00 0.35 23.57
CA ASN A 151 -1.43 0.64 23.64
C ASN A 151 -2.02 0.88 22.23
N PRO A 152 -3.16 0.24 21.85
CA PRO A 152 -3.77 0.42 20.52
C PRO A 152 -4.27 1.84 20.22
N ARG A 153 -4.53 2.65 21.26
CA ARG A 153 -4.97 4.06 21.12
C ARG A 153 -3.81 5.06 21.18
N SER A 154 -2.57 4.59 21.29
CA SER A 154 -1.40 5.46 21.40
C SER A 154 -1.07 6.24 20.13
N LYS A 155 -0.26 7.29 20.30
CA LYS A 155 0.43 7.97 19.20
C LYS A 155 1.47 7.05 18.54
N GLU A 156 2.11 6.14 19.28
CA GLU A 156 3.03 5.15 18.70
C GLU A 156 2.32 4.26 17.68
N ARG A 157 1.07 3.86 17.92
CA ARG A 157 0.27 3.09 16.95
C ARG A 157 0.00 3.90 15.69
N ALA A 158 -0.28 5.19 15.80
CA ALA A 158 -0.49 6.05 14.63
C ALA A 158 0.81 6.21 13.81
N GLU A 159 1.94 6.44 14.48
CA GLU A 159 3.27 6.49 13.85
C GLU A 159 3.63 5.16 13.20
N ARG A 160 3.32 4.02 13.84
CA ARG A 160 3.47 2.68 13.26
C ARG A 160 2.69 2.55 11.94
N CYS A 161 1.43 3.00 11.90
CA CYS A 161 0.65 2.97 10.66
C CYS A 161 1.26 3.83 9.55
N ALA A 162 1.75 5.03 9.88
CA ALA A 162 2.46 5.89 8.92
C ALA A 162 3.71 5.20 8.33
N ARG A 163 4.51 4.55 9.20
CA ARG A 163 5.70 3.79 8.76
C ARG A 163 5.33 2.56 7.94
N ILE A 164 4.27 1.85 8.30
CA ILE A 164 3.73 0.73 7.50
C ILE A 164 3.26 1.22 6.14
N THR A 165 2.60 2.38 6.04
CA THR A 165 2.23 2.98 4.76
C THR A 165 3.45 3.19 3.87
N ALA A 166 4.56 3.67 4.42
CA ALA A 166 5.83 3.75 3.70
C ALA A 166 6.37 2.37 3.30
N ASP A 167 6.41 1.39 4.21
CA ASP A 167 6.92 0.04 3.90
C ASP A 167 6.11 -0.65 2.79
N ILE A 168 4.79 -0.52 2.82
CA ILE A 168 3.90 -1.08 1.80
C ILE A 168 4.05 -0.32 0.47
N ALA A 169 4.23 0.99 0.50
CA ALA A 169 4.53 1.77 -0.71
C ALA A 169 5.88 1.35 -1.33
N GLY A 170 6.92 1.18 -0.51
CA GLY A 170 8.21 0.68 -0.95
C GLY A 170 8.14 -0.72 -1.56
N LYS A 171 7.40 -1.64 -0.94
CA LYS A 171 7.19 -2.98 -1.50
C LYS A 171 6.37 -2.93 -2.79
N THR A 172 5.38 -2.05 -2.88
CA THR A 172 4.61 -1.84 -4.11
C THR A 172 5.53 -1.38 -5.23
N ALA A 173 6.41 -0.41 -4.97
CA ALA A 173 7.40 0.09 -5.92
C ALA A 173 8.34 -1.03 -6.41
N GLU A 174 8.80 -1.90 -5.52
CA GLU A 174 9.59 -3.10 -5.87
C GLU A 174 8.80 -4.06 -6.77
N LEU A 175 7.54 -4.34 -6.45
CA LEU A 175 6.67 -5.20 -7.28
C LEU A 175 6.42 -4.59 -8.66
N LEU A 176 6.21 -3.27 -8.74
CA LEU A 176 6.08 -2.57 -10.02
C LEU A 176 7.34 -2.77 -10.86
N LYS A 177 8.52 -2.46 -10.32
CA LYS A 177 9.82 -2.65 -11.02
C LYS A 177 10.00 -4.10 -11.48
N LYS A 178 9.68 -5.06 -10.62
CA LYS A 178 9.77 -6.51 -10.89
C LYS A 178 8.85 -6.95 -12.04
N TYR A 179 7.64 -6.41 -12.13
CA TYR A 179 6.61 -6.89 -13.06
C TYR A 179 6.44 -6.04 -14.34
N THR A 180 6.95 -4.81 -14.37
CA THR A 180 6.97 -3.96 -15.57
C THR A 180 8.31 -3.98 -16.31
N GLY A 181 9.39 -4.44 -15.68
CA GLY A 181 10.72 -4.47 -16.29
C GLY A 181 11.39 -3.09 -16.44
N VAL A 182 10.87 -2.05 -15.77
CA VAL A 182 11.48 -0.71 -15.76
C VAL A 182 12.93 -0.80 -15.23
N LYS A 183 13.90 -0.52 -16.11
CA LYS A 183 15.33 -0.50 -15.79
C LYS A 183 15.66 0.67 -14.85
N VAL A 184 16.44 0.39 -13.80
CA VAL A 184 16.81 1.32 -12.74
C VAL A 184 17.76 2.41 -13.28
N LYS A 185 17.43 3.69 -13.10
CA LYS A 185 18.47 4.75 -13.09
C LYS A 185 19.20 4.64 -11.75
N GLN A 186 20.42 4.12 -11.79
CA GLN A 186 21.36 4.30 -10.68
C GLN A 186 21.63 5.81 -10.60
N ARG A 187 21.36 6.40 -9.45
CA ARG A 187 21.94 7.68 -9.04
C ARG A 187 22.87 7.38 -7.87
#